data_AF-A0A6A5SCQ9-F1
#
_entry.id   AF-A0A6A5SCQ9-F1
#
_cell.length_a   1.000
_cell.length_b   1.000
_cell.length_c   1.000
_cell.angle_alpha   90.00
_cell.angle_beta   90.00
_cell.angle_gamma   90.00
#
_symmetry.space_group_name_H-M   'P 1'
#
loop_
_entity.id
_entity.type
_entity.pdbx_description
1 polymer ?
#
loop_
_entity_poly.entity_id
_entity_poly.type
_entity_poly.pdbx_seq_one_letter_code
_entity_poly.pdbx_strand_id
1 'polypeptide(L)'
;MDPIEKAIEDIESREEGASFSYREVAKKYNISRATLARRHQGQTQPCRLANLALHPQQEKELVQYIKGLTERRLPPTRTMIRNFASSLAGREVSMMWVSRFLNRHASDHLVTRWTTGMDRKHHKADSGAK
;
A
#
# COMPACT_ATOMS: atom_id res chain seq x y z
N MET A 1 10.42 4.71 -12.75
CA MET A 1 11.01 3.64 -11.91
C MET A 1 12.35 4.12 -11.41
N ASP A 2 12.52 4.13 -10.09
CA ASP A 2 13.79 4.48 -9.42
C ASP A 2 14.89 3.51 -9.90
N PRO A 3 16.11 3.97 -10.24
CA PRO A 3 17.22 3.07 -10.57
C PRO A 3 17.47 1.99 -9.51
N ILE A 4 17.21 2.27 -8.23
CA ILE A 4 17.30 1.30 -7.13
C ILE A 4 16.24 0.19 -7.28
N GLU A 5 14.99 0.54 -7.60
CA GLU A 5 13.91 -0.44 -7.79
C GLU A 5 14.19 -1.34 -8.99
N LYS A 6 14.67 -0.78 -10.11
CA LYS A 6 15.06 -1.57 -11.28
C LYS A 6 16.19 -2.55 -10.98
N ALA A 7 17.14 -2.16 -10.12
CA ALA A 7 18.25 -3.02 -9.73
C ALA A 7 17.80 -4.16 -8.80
N ILE A 8 16.75 -3.94 -7.99
CA ILE A 8 16.14 -4.99 -7.16
C ILE A 8 15.37 -5.97 -8.05
N GLU A 9 14.57 -5.47 -8.99
CA GLU A 9 13.81 -6.29 -9.95
C GLU A 9 14.74 -7.18 -10.82
N ASP A 10 15.92 -6.68 -11.21
CA ASP A 10 16.96 -7.46 -11.93
C ASP A 10 17.64 -8.53 -11.06
N ILE A 11 17.56 -8.42 -9.74
CA ILE A 11 18.03 -9.44 -8.80
C ILE A 11 16.92 -10.48 -8.57
N GLU A 12 15.68 -10.04 -8.34
CA GLU A 12 14.52 -10.90 -8.05
C GLU A 12 14.04 -11.69 -9.29
N SER A 13 14.29 -11.20 -10.50
CA SER A 13 13.96 -11.91 -11.76
C SER A 13 14.93 -13.03 -12.12
N ARG A 14 16.03 -13.20 -11.37
CA ARG A 14 16.98 -14.30 -11.57
C ARG A 14 16.43 -15.58 -10.94
N GLU A 15 16.77 -16.72 -11.53
CA GLU A 15 16.36 -18.03 -10.99
C GLU A 15 16.83 -18.21 -9.54
N GLU A 16 15.94 -18.77 -8.70
CA GLU A 16 16.23 -19.07 -7.30
C GLU A 16 17.46 -19.98 -7.20
N GLY A 17 18.57 -19.43 -6.69
CA GLY A 17 19.85 -20.15 -6.56
C GLY A 17 20.94 -19.73 -7.55
N ALA A 18 20.64 -18.89 -8.54
CA ALA A 18 21.66 -18.27 -9.37
C ALA A 18 22.53 -17.30 -8.54
N SER A 19 23.83 -17.54 -8.50
CA SER A 19 24.76 -16.65 -7.81
C SER A 19 24.86 -15.31 -8.56
N PHE A 20 24.75 -14.20 -7.83
CA PHE A 20 24.94 -12.87 -8.38
C PHE A 20 25.85 -12.04 -7.48
N SER A 21 26.60 -11.11 -8.08
CA SER A 21 27.43 -10.17 -7.35
C SER A 21 26.77 -8.80 -7.29
N TYR A 22 26.54 -8.29 -6.07
CA TYR A 22 26.07 -6.91 -5.88
C TYR A 22 26.95 -5.86 -6.56
N ARG A 23 28.24 -6.14 -6.82
CA ARG A 23 29.13 -5.20 -7.52
C ARG A 23 28.76 -5.05 -8.99
N GLU A 24 28.40 -6.14 -9.65
CA GLU A 24 28.10 -6.16 -11.09
C GLU A 24 26.76 -5.47 -11.36
N VAL A 25 25.75 -5.81 -10.58
CA VAL A 25 24.43 -5.17 -10.64
C VAL A 25 24.54 -3.68 -10.32
N ALA A 26 25.24 -3.31 -9.25
CA ALA A 26 25.45 -1.91 -8.89
C ALA A 26 26.15 -1.12 -10.00
N LYS A 27 27.13 -1.71 -10.70
CA LYS A 27 27.81 -1.09 -11.84
C LYS A 27 26.87 -0.90 -13.03
N LYS A 28 26.03 -1.90 -13.34
CA LYS A 28 25.04 -1.85 -14.44
C LYS A 28 24.05 -0.68 -14.27
N TYR A 29 23.61 -0.41 -13.04
CA TYR A 29 22.64 0.66 -12.75
C TYR A 29 23.27 1.96 -12.22
N ASN A 30 24.60 2.04 -12.15
CA ASN A 30 25.36 3.18 -11.63
C ASN A 30 24.96 3.58 -10.18
N ILE A 31 24.83 2.58 -9.30
CA ILE A 31 24.43 2.73 -7.89
C ILE A 31 25.59 2.30 -6.99
N SER A 32 25.67 2.83 -5.76
CA SER A 32 26.59 2.28 -4.76
C SER A 32 26.20 0.85 -4.37
N ARG A 33 27.17 -0.08 -4.41
CA ARG A 33 27.02 -1.47 -3.94
C ARG A 33 26.43 -1.53 -2.53
N ALA A 34 26.91 -0.67 -1.62
CA ALA A 34 26.45 -0.67 -0.23
C ALA A 34 24.97 -0.23 -0.11
N THR A 35 24.54 0.70 -0.96
CA THR A 35 23.15 1.13 -1.04
C THR A 35 22.26 0.01 -1.57
N LEU A 36 22.67 -0.65 -2.66
CA LEU A 36 21.93 -1.76 -3.25
C LEU A 36 21.80 -2.94 -2.27
N ALA A 37 22.88 -3.34 -1.60
CA ALA A 37 22.86 -4.44 -0.63
C ALA A 37 21.94 -4.14 0.56
N ARG A 38 22.05 -2.95 1.16
CA ARG A 38 21.17 -2.55 2.28
C ARG A 38 19.70 -2.49 1.88
N ARG A 39 19.41 -2.06 0.66
CA ARG A 39 18.06 -2.00 0.11
C ARG A 39 17.47 -3.39 -0.13
N HIS A 40 18.21 -4.25 -0.83
CA HIS A 40 17.80 -5.62 -1.12
C HIS A 40 17.63 -6.47 0.16
N GLN A 41 18.49 -6.26 1.17
CA GLN A 41 18.37 -6.92 2.47
C GLN A 41 17.33 -6.27 3.42
N GLY A 42 16.59 -5.26 2.96
CA GLY A 42 15.57 -4.59 3.75
C GLY A 42 16.07 -3.71 4.91
N GLN A 43 17.39 -3.48 5.03
CA GLN A 43 17.99 -2.66 6.09
C GLN A 43 17.70 -1.17 5.96
N THR A 44 17.42 -0.69 4.75
CA THR A 44 17.06 0.70 4.49
C THR A 44 15.75 0.75 3.72
N GLN A 45 14.71 1.28 4.35
CA GLN A 45 13.46 1.58 3.68
C GLN A 45 13.54 2.99 3.06
N PRO A 46 12.91 3.26 1.90
CA PRO A 46 12.75 4.64 1.44
C PRO A 46 12.03 5.44 2.54
N CYS A 47 12.41 6.70 2.78
CA CYS A 47 11.70 7.56 3.76
C CYS A 47 10.18 7.61 3.53
N ARG A 48 9.73 7.33 2.30
CA ARG A 48 8.30 7.21 1.95
C ARG A 48 7.62 5.98 2.57
N LEU A 49 8.32 4.86 2.80
CA LEU A 49 7.76 3.63 3.39
C LEU A 49 7.82 3.64 4.91
N ALA A 50 8.83 4.25 5.52
CA ALA A 50 8.99 4.30 6.99
C ALA A 50 7.82 5.01 7.71
N ASN A 51 7.07 5.86 6.99
CA ASN A 51 5.91 6.60 7.49
C ASN A 51 4.57 6.04 6.99
N LEU A 52 4.54 4.86 6.37
CA LEU A 52 3.27 4.26 5.96
C LEU A 52 2.53 3.69 7.18
N ALA A 53 1.21 3.89 7.21
CA ALA A 53 0.40 3.32 8.27
C ALA A 53 0.21 1.79 8.12
N LEU A 54 0.43 1.25 6.91
CA LEU A 54 0.32 -0.17 6.57
C LEU A 54 1.54 -0.63 5.78
N HIS A 55 1.90 -1.90 5.93
CA HIS A 55 2.91 -2.55 5.10
C HIS A 55 2.41 -2.65 3.64
N PRO A 56 3.26 -2.46 2.61
CA PRO A 56 2.82 -2.48 1.20
C PRO A 56 2.04 -3.74 0.80
N GLN A 57 2.40 -4.90 1.35
CA GLN A 57 1.68 -6.15 1.14
C GLN A 57 0.24 -6.09 1.69
N GLN A 58 0.06 -5.60 2.92
CA GLN A 58 -1.26 -5.43 3.53
C GLN A 58 -2.10 -4.39 2.79
N GLU A 59 -1.47 -3.32 2.31
CA GLU A 59 -2.15 -2.31 1.50
C GLU A 59 -2.68 -2.92 0.19
N LYS A 60 -1.90 -3.77 -0.48
CA LYS A 60 -2.31 -4.49 -1.70
C LYS A 60 -3.48 -5.45 -1.43
N GLU A 61 -3.43 -6.21 -0.35
CA GLU A 61 -4.53 -7.11 0.06
C GLU A 61 -5.82 -6.32 0.36
N LEU A 62 -5.70 -5.18 1.05
CA LEU A 62 -6.82 -4.30 1.33
C LEU A 62 -7.45 -3.76 0.03
N VAL A 63 -6.64 -3.36 -0.95
CA VAL A 63 -7.13 -2.93 -2.27
C VAL A 63 -7.89 -4.05 -2.97
N GLN A 64 -7.36 -5.28 -2.98
CA GLN A 64 -8.01 -6.43 -3.59
C GLN A 64 -9.34 -6.76 -2.92
N TYR A 65 -9.38 -6.69 -1.59
CA TYR A 65 -10.60 -6.87 -0.81
C TYR A 65 -11.67 -5.82 -1.15
N ILE A 66 -11.29 -4.53 -1.23
CA ILE A 66 -12.21 -3.45 -1.61
C ILE A 66 -12.72 -3.63 -3.04
N LYS A 67 -11.89 -4.08 -3.98
CA LYS A 67 -12.32 -4.40 -5.35
C LYS A 67 -13.38 -5.49 -5.36
N GLY A 68 -13.16 -6.59 -4.64
CA GLY A 68 -14.15 -7.68 -4.52
C GLY A 68 -15.48 -7.23 -3.88
N LEU A 69 -15.44 -6.34 -2.90
CA LEU A 69 -16.66 -5.74 -2.33
C LEU A 69 -17.41 -4.86 -3.34
N THR A 70 -16.67 -4.08 -4.11
CA THR A 70 -17.23 -3.17 -5.12
C THR A 70 -17.88 -3.95 -6.27
N GLU A 71 -17.26 -5.05 -6.72
CA GLU A 71 -17.82 -5.98 -7.71
C GLU A 71 -19.15 -6.59 -7.24
N ARG A 72 -19.25 -6.91 -5.94
CA ARG A 72 -20.49 -7.39 -5.30
C ARG A 72 -21.53 -6.29 -5.06
N ARG A 73 -21.35 -5.09 -5.63
CA ARG A 73 -22.23 -3.92 -5.45
C ARG A 73 -22.30 -3.43 -3.99
N LEU A 74 -21.28 -3.70 -3.19
CA LEU A 74 -21.16 -3.29 -1.79
C LEU A 74 -19.90 -2.43 -1.59
N PRO A 75 -19.74 -1.28 -2.26
CA PRO A 75 -18.56 -0.46 -2.10
C PRO A 75 -18.41 0.02 -0.65
N PRO A 76 -17.27 -0.23 0.01
CA PRO A 76 -17.09 0.16 1.40
C PRO A 76 -16.98 1.68 1.54
N THR A 77 -17.52 2.20 2.64
CA THR A 77 -17.43 3.64 2.96
C THR A 77 -16.03 4.00 3.47
N ARG A 78 -15.74 5.30 3.51
CA ARG A 78 -14.45 5.81 4.01
C ARG A 78 -14.19 5.39 5.46
N THR A 79 -15.25 5.33 6.27
CA THR A 79 -15.19 4.86 7.67
C THR A 79 -14.88 3.36 7.73
N MET A 80 -15.47 2.53 6.87
CA MET A 80 -15.16 1.10 6.82
C MET A 80 -13.72 0.86 6.39
N ILE A 81 -13.23 1.59 5.37
CA ILE A 81 -11.83 1.51 4.93
C ILE A 81 -10.87 1.88 6.06
N ARG A 82 -11.20 2.93 6.84
CA ARG A 82 -10.45 3.28 8.05
C ARG A 82 -10.43 2.13 9.04
N ASN A 83 -11.58 1.53 9.34
CA ASN A 83 -11.68 0.45 10.32
C ASN A 83 -10.89 -0.80 9.88
N PHE A 84 -10.93 -1.15 8.59
CA PHE A 84 -10.12 -2.23 8.04
C PHE A 84 -8.63 -1.93 8.18
N ALA A 85 -8.20 -0.72 7.80
CA ALA A 85 -6.82 -0.30 7.94
C ALA A 85 -6.36 -0.28 9.41
N SER A 86 -7.21 0.16 10.33
CA SER A 86 -6.92 0.16 11.77
C SER A 86 -6.79 -1.24 12.34
N SER A 87 -7.63 -2.18 11.89
CA SER A 87 -7.54 -3.58 12.28
C SER A 87 -6.24 -4.22 11.78
N LEU A 88 -5.86 -3.95 10.52
CA LEU A 88 -4.62 -4.48 9.93
C LEU A 88 -3.35 -3.84 10.54
N ALA A 89 -3.41 -2.57 10.92
CA ALA A 89 -2.29 -1.83 11.50
C ALA A 89 -2.12 -2.05 13.02
N GLY A 90 -3.12 -2.63 13.69
CA GLY A 90 -3.15 -2.75 15.16
C GLY A 90 -3.24 -1.40 15.89
N ARG A 91 -3.54 -0.31 15.19
CA ARG A 91 -3.66 1.06 15.74
C ARG A 91 -4.71 1.87 15.00
N GLU A 92 -5.24 2.89 15.65
CA GLU A 92 -6.21 3.77 14.99
C GLU A 92 -5.53 4.58 13.86
N VAL A 93 -6.19 4.61 12.70
CA VAL A 93 -5.71 5.26 11.49
C VAL A 93 -6.59 6.48 11.22
N SER A 94 -6.00 7.61 10.82
CA SER A 94 -6.75 8.85 10.63
C SER A 94 -7.57 8.86 9.33
N MET A 95 -8.63 9.67 9.28
CA MET A 95 -9.38 9.91 8.03
C MET A 95 -8.51 10.53 6.93
N MET A 96 -7.45 11.26 7.31
CA MET A 96 -6.48 11.81 6.36
C MET A 96 -5.68 10.70 5.67
N TRP A 97 -5.37 9.61 6.37
CA TRP A 97 -4.76 8.45 5.76
C TRP A 97 -5.69 7.82 4.71
N VAL A 98 -7.00 7.71 4.99
CA VAL A 98 -7.99 7.21 4.01
C VAL A 98 -8.04 8.09 2.77
N SER A 99 -8.02 9.42 2.92
CA SER A 99 -7.91 10.35 1.78
C SER A 99 -6.65 10.11 0.95
N ARG A 100 -5.49 9.93 1.60
CA ARG A 100 -4.22 9.65 0.92
C ARG A 100 -4.23 8.28 0.23
N PHE A 101 -4.75 7.25 0.89
CA PHE A 101 -4.91 5.91 0.34
C PHE A 101 -5.75 5.93 -0.94
N LEU A 102 -6.91 6.57 -0.90
CA LEU A 102 -7.77 6.70 -2.09
C LEU A 102 -7.11 7.52 -3.21
N ASN A 103 -6.37 8.57 -2.88
CA ASN A 103 -5.62 9.34 -3.88
C ASN A 103 -4.48 8.52 -4.52
N ARG A 104 -3.80 7.66 -3.76
CA ARG A 104 -2.76 6.76 -4.30
C ARG A 104 -3.34 5.71 -5.25
N HIS A 105 -4.53 5.21 -4.94
CA HIS A 105 -5.23 4.18 -5.70
C HIS A 105 -6.35 4.77 -6.59
N ALA A 106 -6.26 6.05 -6.95
CA ALA A 106 -7.25 6.70 -7.81
C ALA A 106 -7.32 6.04 -9.21
N SER A 107 -6.17 5.55 -9.69
CA SER A 107 -6.05 4.80 -10.96
C SER A 107 -6.64 3.39 -10.90
N ASP A 108 -6.78 2.82 -9.69
CA ASP A 108 -7.30 1.46 -9.48
C ASP A 108 -8.82 1.36 -9.56
N HIS A 109 -9.50 2.45 -9.95
CA HIS A 109 -10.96 2.57 -9.98
C HIS A 109 -11.62 2.06 -8.70
N LEU A 110 -11.01 2.36 -7.54
CA LEU A 110 -11.69 2.24 -6.26
C LEU A 110 -12.78 3.31 -6.23
N VAL A 111 -13.90 3.03 -6.90
CA VAL A 111 -15.06 3.91 -6.96
C VAL A 111 -15.72 3.86 -5.59
N THR A 112 -15.16 4.57 -4.62
CA THR A 112 -15.93 5.06 -3.49
C THR A 112 -16.83 6.15 -4.05
N ARG A 113 -17.92 5.74 -4.71
CA ARG A 113 -18.92 6.68 -5.23
C ARG A 113 -19.32 7.55 -4.06
N TRP A 114 -19.01 8.84 -4.12
CA TRP A 114 -19.24 9.79 -3.04
C TRP A 114 -20.74 9.91 -2.79
N THR A 115 -21.28 9.03 -1.96
CA THR A 115 -22.64 9.10 -1.47
C THR A 115 -22.58 9.76 -0.11
N THR A 116 -22.32 11.07 -0.08
CA THR A 116 -22.49 11.91 1.13
C THR A 116 -23.83 11.63 1.80
N GLY A 117 -24.86 11.33 1.01
CA GLY A 117 -26.17 10.89 1.50
C GLY A 117 -26.18 9.51 2.18
N MET A 118 -25.41 8.52 1.72
CA MET A 118 -25.30 7.22 2.39
C MET A 118 -24.44 7.34 3.65
N ASP A 119 -23.29 8.02 3.59
CA ASP A 119 -22.43 8.24 4.78
C ASP A 119 -23.21 8.93 5.91
N ARG A 120 -24.04 9.93 5.58
CA ARG A 120 -24.93 10.58 6.55
C ARG A 120 -25.97 9.61 7.14
N LYS A 121 -26.56 8.73 6.32
CA LYS A 121 -27.54 7.74 6.78
C LYS A 121 -26.89 6.68 7.68
N HIS A 122 -25.72 6.19 7.32
CA HIS A 122 -24.95 5.24 8.13
C HIS A 122 -24.50 5.86 9.44
N HIS A 123 -23.91 7.06 9.42
CA HIS A 123 -23.51 7.75 10.64
C HIS A 123 -24.70 7.95 11.59
N LYS A 124 -25.88 8.28 11.06
CA LYS A 124 -27.12 8.41 11.85
C LYS A 124 -27.57 7.07 12.47
N ALA A 125 -27.45 5.96 11.73
CA ALA A 125 -27.79 4.63 12.23
C ALA A 125 -26.85 4.19 13.36
N ASP A 126 -25.55 4.42 13.21
CA ASP A 126 -24.55 4.08 14.22
C ASP A 126 -24.63 4.99 15.45
N SER A 127 -25.06 6.25 15.28
CA SER A 127 -25.28 7.20 16.39
C SER A 127 -26.62 7.00 17.12
N GLY A 128 -27.46 6.06 16.67
CA GLY A 128 -28.82 5.84 17.19
C GLY A 128 -28.91 5.04 18.48
N ALA A 129 -27.80 4.48 18.98
CA ALA A 129 -27.75 3.79 20.26
C ALA A 129 -27.10 4.70 21.32
N LYS A 130 -27.92 5.50 22.01
CA LYS A 130 -27.54 6.13 23.27
C LYS A 130 -28.73 6.19 24.22
#